data_AF-A0A2U3ACW6-F1
#
_entry.id   AF-A0A2U3ACW6-F1
#
_cell.length_a   1.000
_cell.length_b   1.000
_cell.length_c   1.000
_cell.angle_alpha   90.00
_cell.angle_beta   90.00
_cell.angle_gamma   90.00
#
_symmetry.space_group_name_H-M   'P 1'
#
loop_
_entity.id
_entity.type
_entity.pdbx_description
1 polymer ?
#
loop_
_entity_poly.entity_id
_entity_poly.type
_entity_poly.pdbx_seq_one_letter_code
_entity_poly.pdbx_strand_id
1 'polypeptide(L)' 'MATKSEIEYQILELKSDYIRQQGDIEKLESTGFPQMIIKAEERLKDMEAQLAALNEELAKF' A
#
# COMPACT_ATOMS: atom_id res chain seq x y z
N MET A 1 -20.45 8.06 -5.58
CA MET A 1 -19.84 6.72 -5.57
C MET A 1 -18.84 6.70 -6.70
N ALA A 2 -17.62 6.23 -6.44
CA ALA A 2 -16.69 5.95 -7.51
C ALA A 2 -17.28 4.86 -8.42
N THR A 3 -16.87 4.82 -9.68
CA THR A 3 -17.21 3.74 -10.61
C THR A 3 -16.32 2.52 -10.35
N LYS A 4 -16.76 1.34 -10.79
CA LYS A 4 -15.97 0.10 -10.71
C LYS A 4 -14.55 0.30 -11.25
N SER A 5 -14.41 0.93 -12.41
CA SER A 5 -13.11 1.16 -13.05
C SER A 5 -12.22 2.16 -12.29
N GLU A 6 -12.80 3.16 -11.62
CA GLU A 6 -12.04 4.07 -10.76
C GLU A 6 -11.47 3.35 -9.53
N ILE A 7 -12.23 2.43 -8.94
CA ILE A 7 -11.76 1.63 -7.79
C ILE A 7 -10.68 0.64 -8.23
N GLU A 8 -10.85 -0.04 -9.37
CA GLU A 8 -9.83 -0.92 -9.93
C GLU A 8 -8.52 -0.16 -10.23
N TYR A 9 -8.62 1.07 -10.73
CA TYR A 9 -7.47 1.94 -10.96
C TYR A 9 -6.77 2.33 -9.64
N GLN A 10 -7.52 2.74 -8.62
CA GLN A 10 -6.98 3.06 -7.30
C GLN A 10 -6.27 1.86 -6.65
N ILE A 11 -6.83 0.66 -6.77
CA ILE A 11 -6.20 -0.58 -6.30
C ILE A 11 -4.88 -0.83 -7.04
N LEU A 12 -4.85 -0.62 -8.36
CA LEU A 12 -3.65 -0.82 -9.17
C LEU A 12 -2.54 0.16 -8.77
N GLU A 13 -2.89 1.43 -8.61
CA GLU A 13 -1.95 2.48 -8.17
C GLU A 13 -1.40 2.17 -6.77
N LEU A 14 -2.28 1.86 -5.82
CA LEU A 14 -1.89 1.55 -4.45
C LEU A 14 -1.00 0.30 -4.35
N LYS A 15 -1.23 -0.73 -5.18
CA LYS A 15 -0.34 -1.89 -5.27
C LYS A 15 1.04 -1.53 -5.83
N SER A 16 1.11 -0.64 -6.81
CA SER A 16 2.39 -0.16 -7.35
C SER A 16 3.20 0.57 -6.28
N ASP A 17 2.55 1.44 -5.51
CA ASP A 17 3.21 2.17 -4.42
C ASP A 17 3.59 1.26 -3.24
N TYR A 18 2.79 0.25 -2.94
CA TYR A 18 3.12 -0.77 -1.95
C TYR A 18 4.43 -1.50 -2.32
N ILE A 19 4.59 -1.92 -3.58
CA ILE A 19 5.83 -2.57 -4.06
C ILE A 19 7.04 -1.63 -3.93
N ARG A 20 6.88 -0.35 -4.27
CA ARG A 20 7.96 0.64 -4.12
C ARG A 20 8.37 0.80 -2.66
N GLN A 21 7.38 0.91 -1.77
CA GLN A 21 7.59 1.07 -0.33
C GLN A 21 8.31 -0.15 0.26
N GLN A 22 7.99 -1.37 -0.18
CA GLN A 22 8.73 -2.59 0.22
C GLN A 22 10.20 -2.51 -0.21
N GLY A 23 10.47 -2.13 -1.46
CA GLY A 23 11.85 -1.96 -1.94
C GLY A 23 12.63 -0.87 -1.20
N ASP A 24 11.95 0.16 -0.69
CA ASP A 24 12.59 1.17 0.16
C ASP A 24 12.87 0.67 1.57
N ILE A 25 12.03 -0.22 2.12
CA ILE A 25 12.32 -0.91 3.39
C ILE A 25 13.57 -1.79 3.27
N GLU A 26 13.68 -2.59 2.21
CA GLU A 26 14.87 -3.45 1.97
C GLU A 26 16.17 -2.62 1.94
N LYS A 27 16.13 -1.40 1.36
CA LYS A 27 17.27 -0.47 1.38
C LYS A 27 17.54 0.10 2.77
N LEU A 28 16.50 0.44 3.53
CA LEU A 28 16.63 0.93 4.90
C LEU A 28 17.21 -0.14 5.84
N GLU A 29 16.80 -1.39 5.67
CA GLU A 29 17.40 -2.56 6.32
C GLU A 29 18.89 -2.68 6.01
N SER A 30 19.25 -2.55 4.73
CA SER A 30 20.64 -2.63 4.26
C SER A 30 21.53 -1.49 4.78
N THR A 31 20.95 -0.36 5.17
CA THR A 31 21.67 0.84 5.63
C THR A 31 21.65 1.03 7.15
N GLY A 32 20.86 0.24 7.88
CA GLY A 32 20.88 0.19 9.35
C GLY A 32 20.10 1.30 10.05
N PHE A 33 18.95 1.74 9.52
CA PHE A 33 18.09 2.76 10.14
C PHE A 33 16.79 2.17 10.76
N PRO A 34 16.84 1.52 11.94
CA PRO A 34 15.72 0.78 12.52
C PRO A 34 14.45 1.62 12.73
N GLN A 35 14.58 2.84 13.23
CA GLN A 35 13.43 3.75 13.39
C GLN A 35 12.76 4.17 12.07
N MET A 36 13.48 4.15 10.94
CA MET A 36 12.89 4.43 9.63
C MET A 36 12.17 3.21 9.06
N ILE A 37 12.66 2.00 9.37
CA ILE A 37 12.01 0.73 9.02
C ILE A 37 10.64 0.64 9.69
N ILE A 38 10.56 0.87 11.01
CA ILE A 38 9.30 0.82 11.75
C ILE A 38 8.24 1.76 11.13
N LYS A 39 8.62 3.00 10.83
CA LYS A 39 7.71 3.95 10.16
C LYS A 39 7.30 3.51 8.76
N ALA A 40 8.22 2.85 8.06
CA ALA A 40 7.96 2.37 6.71
C ALA A 40 7.04 1.14 6.72
N GLU A 41 7.14 0.27 7.72
CA GLU A 41 6.23 -0.85 7.98
C GLU A 41 4.83 -0.37 8.40
N GLU A 42 4.75 0.67 9.24
CA GLU A 42 3.47 1.31 9.59
C GLU A 42 2.73 1.80 8.34
N ARG A 43 3.46 2.42 7.40
CA ARG A 43 2.89 2.83 6.11
C ARG A 43 2.41 1.64 5.27
N LEU A 44 3.14 0.53 5.24
CA LEU A 44 2.68 -0.68 4.54
C LEU A 44 1.37 -1.20 5.13
N LYS A 45 1.26 -1.22 6.46
CA LYS A 45 0.03 -1.65 7.14
C LYS A 45 -1.15 -0.74 6.81
N ASP A 46 -0.93 0.57 6.73
CA ASP A 46 -1.97 1.52 6.32
C ASP A 46 -2.40 1.30 4.86
N MET A 47 -1.44 1.01 3.96
CA MET A 47 -1.74 0.66 2.57
C MET A 47 -2.54 -0.65 2.47
N GLU A 48 -2.23 -1.65 3.29
CA GLU A 48 -3.00 -2.91 3.33
C GLU A 48 -4.45 -2.69 3.79
N ALA A 49 -4.65 -1.85 4.81
CA ALA A 49 -5.99 -1.48 5.25
C ALA A 49 -6.78 -0.75 4.15
N GLN A 50 -6.12 0.16 3.41
CA GLN A 50 -6.72 0.86 2.28
C GLN A 50 -7.06 -0.10 1.12
N LEU A 51 -6.15 -1.03 0.79
CA LEU A 51 -6.42 -2.06 -0.22
C LEU A 51 -7.59 -2.95 0.17
N ALA A 52 -7.70 -3.35 1.44
CA ALA A 52 -8.83 -4.14 1.92
C ALA A 52 -10.15 -3.38 1.74
N ALA A 53 -10.20 -2.10 2.15
CA ALA A 53 -11.38 -1.26 2.01
C ALA A 53 -11.80 -1.08 0.53
N LEU A 54 -10.84 -0.84 -0.37
CA LEU A 54 -11.12 -0.70 -1.81
C LEU A 54 -11.62 -2.01 -2.42
N ASN A 55 -11.06 -3.16 -2.02
CA ASN A 55 -11.56 -4.46 -2.49
C ASN A 55 -12.96 -4.78 -1.96
N GLU A 56 -13.27 -4.40 -0.72
CA GLU A 56 -14.62 -4.51 -0.17
C GLU A 56 -15.61 -3.60 -0.90
N GLU A 57 -15.20 -2.41 -1.31
CA GLU A 57 -16.03 -1.51 -2.14
C GLU A 57 -16.23 -2.10 -3.54
N LEU A 58 -15.16 -2.61 -4.16
CA LEU A 58 -15.21 -3.25 -5.47
C LEU A 58 -16.14 -4.46 -5.50
N ALA A 59 -16.17 -5.25 -4.42
CA ALA A 59 -17.04 -6.42 -4.28
C ALA A 59 -18.54 -6.08 -4.20
N LYS A 60 -18.90 -4.81 -3.98
CA LYS A 60 -20.30 -4.34 -3.92
C LYS A 60 -20.86 -3.93 -5.29
N PHE A 61 -20.05 -3.91 -6.35
CA PHE A 61 -20.47 -3.69 -7.73
C PHE A 61 -20.87 -4.99 -8.43
#